data_AF-A0A1C3W7K3-F1
#
_entry.id   AF-A0A1C3W7K3-F1
#
_cell.length_a   1.000
_cell.length_b   1.000
_cell.length_c   1.000
_cell.angle_alpha   90.00
_cell.angle_beta   90.00
_cell.angle_gamma   90.00
#
_symmetry.space_group_name_H-M   'P 1'
#
loop_
_entity.id
_entity.type
_entity.pdbx_description
1 polymer ?
#
loop_
_entity_poly.entity_id
_entity_poly.type
_entity_poly.pdbx_seq_one_letter_code
_entity_poly.pdbx_strand_id
1 'polypeptide(L)' 'MKDGVPQIGLVDLDGGYRVGTFDRNDIGSKAELEPQVRTDAFRAAIEAAKLVSSKYKAENKDASAQLYETLAKAFEAQLD' A
#
# COMPACT_ATOMS: atom_id res chain seq x y z
N MET A 1 5.14 2.96 11.27
CA MET A 1 4.21 4.01 11.72
C MET A 1 4.93 4.86 12.74
N LYS A 2 4.93 6.19 12.62
CA LYS A 2 5.46 7.10 13.62
C LYS A 2 4.46 8.22 13.85
N ASP A 3 4.08 8.45 15.10
CA ASP A 3 3.08 9.47 15.49
C ASP A 3 1.74 9.36 14.73
N GLY A 4 1.31 8.13 14.42
CA GLY A 4 0.09 7.87 13.66
C GLY A 4 0.19 8.05 12.15
N VAL A 5 1.35 8.48 11.64
CA VAL A 5 1.61 8.66 10.21
C VAL A 5 2.33 7.42 9.64
N PRO A 6 1.87 6.86 8.50
CA PRO A 6 2.63 5.86 7.76
C PRO A 6 4.01 6.43 7.42
N GLN A 7 5.09 5.76 7.81
CA GLN A 7 6.43 6.27 7.51
C GLN A 7 6.80 6.01 6.05
N ILE A 8 6.31 4.92 5.49
CA ILE A 8 6.54 4.48 4.11
C ILE A 8 5.18 4.02 3.59
N GLY A 9 4.89 4.30 2.33
CA GLY A 9 3.76 3.67 1.65
C GLY A 9 3.66 4.06 0.19
N LEU A 10 2.47 3.85 -0.34
CA LEU A 10 2.18 3.89 -1.76
C LEU A 10 0.92 4.72 -1.98
N VAL A 11 0.97 5.56 -3.00
CA VAL A 11 -0.16 6.34 -3.50
C VAL A 11 -0.41 5.93 -4.94
N ASP A 12 -1.66 5.59 -5.24
CA ASP A 12 -2.12 5.35 -6.61
C ASP A 12 -2.29 6.70 -7.32
N LEU A 13 -1.63 6.85 -8.46
CA LEU A 13 -1.83 7.94 -9.41
C LEU A 13 -2.51 7.30 -10.63
N ASP A 14 -3.41 8.01 -11.32
CA ASP A 14 -4.19 7.52 -12.49
C ASP A 14 -3.37 6.90 -13.65
N GLY A 15 -2.03 6.81 -13.54
CA GLY A 15 -1.12 6.11 -14.45
C GLY A 15 -0.01 5.29 -13.78
N GLY A 16 -0.10 4.97 -12.49
CA GLY A 16 0.88 4.13 -11.78
C GLY A 16 1.04 4.48 -10.30
N TYR A 17 1.95 3.80 -9.61
CA TYR A 17 2.15 3.96 -8.17
C TYR A 17 3.34 4.84 -7.84
N ARG A 18 3.13 5.83 -6.97
CA ARG A 18 4.23 6.55 -6.33
C ARG A 18 4.53 5.92 -4.98
N VAL A 19 5.81 5.72 -4.70
CA VAL A 19 6.25 4.95 -3.54
C VAL A 19 7.32 5.69 -2.78
N GLY A 20 7.23 5.66 -1.44
CA GLY A 20 8.30 6.15 -0.61
C GLY A 20 7.88 6.60 0.79
N THR A 21 8.81 7.25 1.47
CA THR A 21 8.64 7.85 2.79
C THR A 21 7.64 9.00 2.74
N PHE A 22 6.65 8.98 3.61
CA PHE A 22 5.75 10.12 3.77
C PHE A 22 6.46 11.27 4.48
N ASP A 23 6.37 12.46 3.90
CA ASP A 23 6.72 13.73 4.51
C ASP A 23 5.51 14.66 4.38
N ARG A 24 4.98 15.14 5.52
CA ARG A 24 3.86 16.10 5.60
C ARG A 24 2.67 15.76 4.66
N ASN A 25 2.15 14.54 4.75
CA ASN A 25 0.99 14.02 4.00
C ASN A 25 1.20 13.73 2.51
N ASP A 26 2.44 13.80 2.00
CA ASP A 26 2.77 13.39 0.63
C ASP A 26 3.99 12.47 0.62
N ILE A 27 4.22 11.76 -0.47
CA ILE A 27 5.45 10.99 -0.68
C ILE A 27 6.53 11.94 -1.19
N GLY A 28 7.55 12.20 -0.37
CA GLY A 28 8.62 13.15 -0.71
C GLY A 28 9.32 12.80 -2.03
N SER A 29 9.70 13.80 -2.83
CA SER A 29 10.26 13.65 -4.19
C SER A 29 11.59 12.88 -4.27
N LYS A 30 12.24 12.60 -3.14
CA LYS A 30 13.47 11.81 -3.05
C LYS A 30 13.25 10.36 -2.62
N ALA A 31 12.01 9.99 -2.27
CA ALA A 31 11.74 8.70 -1.67
C ALA A 31 11.67 7.53 -2.68
N GLU A 32 11.63 7.84 -3.98
CA GLU A 32 11.73 6.87 -5.07
C GLU A 32 13.15 6.32 -5.31
N LEU A 33 14.19 6.86 -4.65
CA LEU A 33 15.57 6.62 -5.08
C LEU A 33 16.15 5.26 -4.66
N GLU A 34 15.58 4.55 -3.68
CA GLU A 34 16.10 3.26 -3.24
C GLU A 34 15.16 2.11 -3.62
N PRO A 35 15.62 1.16 -4.48
CA PRO A 35 14.82 -0.02 -4.86
C PRO A 35 14.26 -0.80 -3.67
N GLN A 36 15.01 -0.87 -2.56
CA GLN A 36 14.58 -1.55 -1.34
C GLN A 36 13.40 -0.84 -0.67
N VAL A 37 13.40 0.50 -0.61
CA VAL A 37 12.29 1.29 -0.06
C VAL A 37 11.02 1.05 -0.88
N ARG A 38 11.15 0.93 -2.20
CA ARG A 38 10.02 0.57 -3.08
C ARG A 38 9.46 -0.81 -2.72
N THR A 39 10.32 -1.82 -2.62
CA THR A 39 9.91 -3.18 -2.24
C THR A 39 9.23 -3.23 -0.86
N ASP A 40 9.81 -2.57 0.14
CA ASP A 40 9.29 -2.57 1.51
C ASP A 40 7.93 -1.87 1.61
N ALA A 41 7.74 -0.78 0.85
CA ALA A 41 6.46 -0.10 0.78
C ALA A 41 5.36 -0.96 0.16
N PHE A 42 5.66 -1.64 -0.96
CA PHE A 42 4.71 -2.56 -1.60
C PHE A 42 4.37 -3.73 -0.67
N ARG A 43 5.36 -4.31 0.02
CA ARG A 43 5.13 -5.36 1.03
C ARG A 43 4.20 -4.88 2.14
N ALA A 44 4.46 -3.69 2.70
CA ALA A 44 3.61 -3.10 3.73
C ALA A 44 2.18 -2.84 3.22
N ALA A 45 2.03 -2.37 1.98
CA ALA A 45 0.72 -2.16 1.35
C ALA A 45 -0.05 -3.46 1.11
N ILE A 46 0.64 -4.53 0.69
CA ILE A 46 0.06 -5.87 0.50
C ILE A 46 -0.48 -6.42 1.83
N GLU A 47 0.33 -6.35 2.90
CA GLU A 47 -0.08 -6.80 4.23
C GLU A 47 -1.29 -6.02 4.75
N ALA A 48 -1.27 -4.69 4.60
CA ALA A 48 -2.39 -3.85 4.99
C ALA A 48 -3.68 -4.18 4.20
N ALA A 49 -3.57 -4.35 2.87
CA ALA A 49 -4.71 -4.70 2.03
C ALA A 49 -5.29 -6.07 2.42
N LYS A 50 -4.44 -7.08 2.70
CA LYS A 50 -4.89 -8.40 3.18
C LYS A 50 -5.61 -8.30 4.53
N LEU A 51 -5.07 -7.54 5.49
CA LEU A 51 -5.69 -7.33 6.80
C LEU A 51 -7.07 -6.66 6.67
N VAL A 52 -7.19 -5.63 5.84
CA VAL A 52 -8.46 -4.94 5.60
C VAL A 52 -9.47 -5.85 4.88
N SER A 53 -9.02 -6.65 3.91
CA SER A 53 -9.86 -7.67 3.26
C SER A 53 -10.42 -8.65 4.29
N SER A 54 -9.58 -9.22 5.15
CA SER A 54 -10.01 -10.14 6.22
C SER A 54 -11.00 -9.49 7.20
N LYS A 55 -10.77 -8.22 7.57
CA LYS A 55 -11.71 -7.47 8.41
C LYS A 55 -13.08 -7.34 7.73
N TYR A 56 -13.11 -6.99 6.44
CA TYR A 56 -14.38 -6.90 5.72
C TYR A 56 -15.08 -8.23 5.51
N LYS A 57 -14.33 -9.35 5.35
CA LYS A 57 -14.93 -10.70 5.36
C LYS A 57 -15.61 -10.99 6.70
N ALA A 58 -14.96 -10.66 7.82
CA ALA A 58 -15.55 -10.83 9.16
C ALA A 58 -16.82 -9.98 9.39
N GLU A 59 -16.94 -8.84 8.69
CA GLU A 59 -18.10 -7.96 8.72
C GLU A 59 -19.19 -8.33 7.68
N ASN A 60 -19.06 -9.44 6.94
CA ASN A 60 -19.93 -9.85 5.83
C ASN A 60 -20.04 -8.80 4.71
N LYS A 61 -18.96 -8.05 4.45
CA LYS A 61 -18.86 -7.06 3.39
C LYS A 61 -18.03 -7.61 2.23
N ASP A 62 -18.58 -8.62 1.54
CA ASP A 62 -17.85 -9.40 0.52
C ASP A 62 -17.30 -8.56 -0.63
N ALA A 63 -18.07 -7.59 -1.13
CA ALA A 63 -17.62 -6.69 -2.20
C ALA A 63 -16.39 -5.85 -1.77
N SER A 64 -16.40 -5.31 -0.55
CA SER A 64 -15.26 -4.57 0.00
C SER A 64 -14.08 -5.51 0.24
N ALA A 65 -14.31 -6.71 0.78
CA ALA A 65 -13.25 -7.69 0.94
C ALA A 65 -12.57 -8.05 -0.38
N GLN A 66 -13.35 -8.25 -1.44
CA GLN A 66 -12.85 -8.57 -2.78
C GLN A 66 -12.08 -7.41 -3.41
N LEU A 67 -12.51 -6.17 -3.17
CA LEU A 67 -11.77 -4.98 -3.59
C LEU A 67 -10.35 -4.98 -3.02
N TYR A 68 -10.22 -5.13 -1.69
CA TYR A 68 -8.90 -5.11 -1.04
C TYR A 68 -8.05 -6.35 -1.38
N GLU A 69 -8.68 -7.50 -1.64
CA GLU A 69 -7.97 -8.68 -2.13
C GLU A 69 -7.40 -8.46 -3.55
N THR A 70 -8.17 -7.79 -4.41
CA THR A 70 -7.73 -7.41 -5.76
C THR A 70 -6.57 -6.41 -5.71
N LEU A 71 -6.66 -5.42 -4.81
CA LEU A 71 -5.57 -4.45 -4.59
C LEU A 71 -4.28 -5.14 -4.12
N ALA A 72 -4.36 -6.09 -3.19
CA ALA A 72 -3.20 -6.85 -2.73
C ALA A 72 -2.51 -7.58 -3.89
N LYS A 73 -3.29 -8.24 -4.77
CA LYS A 73 -2.75 -8.93 -5.96
C LYS A 73 -2.11 -7.96 -6.95
N ALA A 74 -2.71 -6.78 -7.15
CA ALA A 74 -2.15 -5.75 -8.02
C ALA A 74 -0.80 -5.23 -7.51
N PHE A 75 -0.64 -5.09 -6.19
CA PHE A 75 0.62 -4.72 -5.56
C PHE A 75 1.66 -5.85 -5.60
N GLU A 76 1.25 -7.11 -5.44
CA GLU A 76 2.14 -8.27 -5.61
C GLU A 76 2.75 -8.31 -7.02
N ALA A 77 1.95 -8.00 -8.05
CA ALA A 77 2.43 -7.92 -9.43
C ALA A 77 3.43 -6.78 -9.70
N GLN A 78 3.63 -5.85 -8.75
CA GLN A 78 4.67 -4.81 -8.83
C GLN A 78 5.99 -5.24 -8.20
N LEU A 79 6.02 -6.41 -7.54
CA LEU A 79 7.20 -6.97 -6.90
C LEU A 79 7.89 -8.08 -7.70
N ASP A 80 7.19 -8.68 -8.67
CA ASP A 80 7.72 -9.62 -9.68
C ASP A 80 8.43 -8.88 -10.83
#